data_AF-A0A7S0LAT5-F1
#
_entry.id   AF-A0A7S0LAT5-F1
#
_cell.length_a   1.000
_cell.length_b   1.000
_cell.length_c   1.000
_cell.angle_alpha   90.00
_cell.angle_beta   90.00
_cell.angle_gamma   90.00
#
_symmetry.space_group_name_H-M   'P 1'
#
loop_
_entity.id
_entity.type
_entity.pdbx_description
1 polymer ?
#
loop_
_entity_poly.entity_id
_entity_poly.type
_entity_poly.pdbx_seq_one_letter_code
_entity_poly.pdbx_strand_id
1 'polypeptide(L)'
;LLERDAAANGQVWLGQLVHGTWELRPRAVNNALQQLVNSLFVLGLLRVVTPEASGKTVPLFLASNRYFKGEPFPQQKRERAVLPMKVEEEEELCDFELERQRNIERNKALLRQLGLL
;
A
#
# COMPACT_ATOMS: atom_id res chain seq x y z
N LEU A 1 13.84 27.69 -9.60
CA LEU A 1 14.17 27.04 -10.87
C LEU A 1 13.22 27.61 -11.92
N LEU A 2 13.77 28.27 -12.94
CA LEU A 2 12.96 28.70 -14.08
C LEU A 2 12.69 27.49 -14.97
N GLU A 3 11.73 27.59 -15.87
CA GLU A 3 11.35 26.53 -16.81
C GLU A 3 12.55 25.97 -17.60
N ARG A 4 13.50 26.84 -17.97
CA ARG A 4 14.72 26.46 -18.68
C ARG A 4 15.66 25.57 -17.86
N ASP A 5 15.82 25.86 -16.57
CA ASP A 5 16.70 25.08 -15.69
C ASP A 5 16.12 23.70 -15.41
N ALA A 6 14.79 23.63 -15.25
CA ALA A 6 14.10 22.36 -15.10
C ALA A 6 14.28 21.50 -16.36
N ALA A 7 14.08 22.08 -17.55
CA ALA A 7 14.28 21.38 -18.81
C ALA A 7 15.72 20.89 -19.01
N ALA A 8 16.72 21.71 -18.65
CA ALA A 8 18.13 21.33 -18.71
C ALA A 8 18.47 20.12 -17.81
N ASN A 9 17.76 19.97 -16.69
CA ASN A 9 17.89 18.83 -15.78
C ASN A 9 16.93 17.67 -16.10
N GLY A 10 16.22 17.74 -17.23
CA GLY A 10 15.22 16.74 -17.62
C GLY A 10 14.01 16.67 -16.68
N GLN A 11 13.72 17.74 -15.93
CA GLN A 11 12.61 17.84 -14.99
C GLN A 11 11.46 18.67 -15.55
N VAL A 12 10.24 18.33 -15.16
CA VAL A 12 9.05 19.11 -15.51
C VAL A 12 8.88 20.29 -14.56
N TRP A 13 8.78 21.49 -15.12
CA TRP A 13 8.50 22.70 -14.36
C TRP A 13 7.00 22.86 -14.11
N LEU A 14 6.59 22.75 -12.84
CA LEU A 14 5.18 22.83 -12.44
C LEU A 14 4.65 24.26 -12.31
N GLY A 15 5.53 25.22 -12.01
CA GLY A 15 5.14 26.58 -11.69
C GLY A 15 6.12 27.27 -10.75
N GLN A 16 5.72 28.43 -10.25
CA GLN A 16 6.51 29.21 -9.32
C GLN A 16 5.62 29.99 -8.34
N LEU A 17 6.22 30.41 -7.24
CA LEU A 17 5.58 31.32 -6.30
C LEU A 17 5.70 32.75 -6.83
N VAL A 18 4.57 33.38 -7.14
CA VAL A 18 4.47 34.76 -7.65
C VAL A 18 3.70 35.59 -6.64
N HIS A 19 4.34 36.60 -6.06
CA HIS A 19 3.72 37.49 -5.06
C HIS A 19 3.02 36.75 -3.90
N GLY A 20 3.62 35.66 -3.41
CA GLY A 20 3.05 34.85 -2.33
C GLY A 20 1.96 33.86 -2.75
N THR A 21 1.59 33.82 -4.03
CA THR A 21 0.60 32.88 -4.58
C THR A 21 1.28 31.86 -5.47
N TRP A 22 0.92 30.58 -5.36
CA TRP A 22 1.42 29.55 -6.26
C TRP A 22 0.71 29.63 -7.61
N GLU A 23 1.47 29.92 -8.66
CA GLU A 23 1.00 29.86 -10.04
C GLU A 23 1.44 28.54 -10.67
N LEU A 24 0.52 27.56 -10.71
CA LEU A 24 0.74 26.27 -11.33
C LEU A 24 0.36 26.34 -12.82
N ARG A 25 1.16 25.72 -13.70
CA ARG A 25 0.79 25.53 -15.11
C ARG A 25 0.00 24.23 -15.26
N PRO A 26 -1.32 24.27 -15.55
CA PRO A 26 -2.15 23.07 -15.61
C PRO A 26 -1.66 22.05 -16.66
N ARG A 27 -1.12 22.55 -17.78
CA ARG A 27 -0.58 21.72 -18.86
C ARG A 27 0.65 20.89 -18.44
N ALA A 28 1.40 21.33 -17.43
CA ALA A 28 2.59 20.64 -16.95
C ALA A 28 2.28 19.53 -15.94
N VAL A 29 1.07 19.53 -15.35
CA VAL A 29 0.68 18.61 -14.27
C VAL A 29 0.76 17.15 -14.72
N ASN A 30 0.19 16.82 -15.88
CA ASN A 30 0.19 15.45 -16.39
C ASN A 30 1.61 14.93 -16.65
N ASN A 31 2.48 15.77 -17.23
CA ASN A 31 3.86 15.41 -17.51
C ASN A 31 4.65 15.20 -16.21
N ALA A 32 4.44 16.06 -15.21
CA ALA A 32 5.08 15.93 -13.90
C ALA A 32 4.62 14.67 -13.17
N LEU A 33 3.32 14.35 -13.23
CA LEU A 33 2.77 13.11 -12.66
C LEU A 33 3.37 11.88 -13.35
N GLN A 34 3.48 11.86 -14.67
CA GLN A 34 4.12 10.76 -15.40
C GLN A 34 5.59 10.61 -15.02
N GLN A 35 6.34 11.72 -14.93
CA GLN A 35 7.74 11.68 -14.51
C GLN A 35 7.89 11.13 -13.09
N LEU A 36 7.02 11.54 -12.17
CA LEU A 36 7.02 11.07 -10.79
C LEU A 36 6.66 9.58 -10.70
N VAL A 37 5.65 9.12 -11.43
CA VAL A 37 5.26 7.71 -11.51
C VAL A 37 6.42 6.86 -12.05
N ASN A 38 7.08 7.30 -13.13
CA ASN A 38 8.24 6.60 -13.67
C ASN A 38 9.39 6.53 -12.66
N SER A 39 9.66 7.63 -11.95
CA SER A 39 10.71 7.67 -10.91
C SER A 39 10.41 6.69 -9.79
N LEU A 40 9.18 6.67 -9.29
CA LEU A 40 8.74 5.73 -8.25
C LEU A 40 8.76 4.28 -8.71
N PHE A 41 8.45 4.01 -9.98
CA PHE A 41 8.54 2.69 -10.58
C PHE A 41 10.00 2.22 -10.68
N VAL A 42 10.91 3.06 -11.17
CA VAL A 42 12.37 2.76 -11.24
C VAL A 42 12.95 2.50 -9.85
N LEU A 43 12.49 3.22 -8.82
CA LEU A 43 12.89 3.00 -7.43
C LEU A 43 12.27 1.72 -6.81
N GLY A 44 11.39 1.03 -7.54
CA GLY A 44 10.69 -0.17 -7.07
C GLY A 44 9.62 0.11 -6.00
N LEU A 45 9.20 1.37 -5.85
CA LEU A 45 8.18 1.82 -4.90
C LEU A 45 6.76 1.70 -5.45
N LEU A 46 6.61 1.47 -6.76
CA LEU A 46 5.35 1.16 -7.41
C LEU A 46 5.42 -0.19 -8.12
N ARG A 47 4.28 -0.88 -8.14
CA ARG A 47 3.98 -2.01 -9.02
C ARG A 47 2.87 -1.63 -9.97
N VAL A 48 2.98 -2.08 -11.21
CA VAL A 48 1.95 -1.88 -12.24
C VAL A 48 1.16 -3.17 -12.38
N VAL A 49 -0.16 -3.08 -12.20
CA VAL A 49 -1.09 -4.16 -12.53
C VAL A 49 -1.68 -3.85 -13.89
N THR A 50 -1.52 -4.79 -14.82
CA THR A 50 -1.99 -4.58 -16.19
C THR A 50 -3.53 -4.61 -16.25
N PRO A 51 -4.12 -3.95 -17.27
CA PRO A 51 -5.55 -4.01 -17.57
C PRO A 51 -6.14 -5.42 -17.53
N GLU A 52 -5.44 -6.39 -18.11
CA GLU A 52 -5.88 -7.79 -18.23
C GLU A 52 -5.97 -8.47 -16.87
N ALA A 53 -5.03 -8.19 -15.97
CA ALA A 53 -5.00 -8.76 -14.62
C ALA A 53 -6.00 -8.09 -13.66
N SER A 54 -6.38 -6.83 -13.92
CA SER A 54 -7.27 -6.04 -13.05
C SER A 54 -8.72 -5.97 -13.54
N GLY A 55 -8.98 -6.32 -14.79
CA GLY A 55 -10.28 -6.12 -15.44
C GLY A 55 -10.62 -4.64 -15.68
N LYS A 56 -9.62 -3.75 -15.66
CA LYS A 56 -9.78 -2.31 -15.91
C LYS A 56 -9.26 -1.95 -17.30
N THR A 57 -9.71 -0.82 -17.84
CA THR A 57 -9.24 -0.29 -19.13
C THR A 57 -7.88 0.41 -19.04
N VAL A 58 -7.44 0.78 -17.83
CA VAL A 58 -6.23 1.55 -17.56
C VAL A 58 -5.38 0.78 -16.55
N PRO A 59 -4.03 0.77 -16.68
CA PRO A 59 -3.15 0.16 -15.70
C PRO A 59 -3.36 0.77 -14.31
N LEU A 60 -3.34 -0.10 -13.29
CA LEU A 60 -3.39 0.33 -11.90
C LEU A 60 -1.96 0.40 -11.35
N PHE A 61 -1.61 1.54 -10.76
CA PHE A 61 -0.35 1.72 -10.06
C PHE A 61 -0.58 1.51 -8.57
N LEU A 62 0.04 0.45 -8.03
CA LEU A 62 -0.04 0.11 -6.62
C LEU A 62 1.27 0.52 -5.94
N ALA A 63 1.19 1.07 -4.73
CA ALA A 63 2.35 1.17 -3.88
C ALA A 63 2.92 -0.24 -3.65
N SER A 64 4.20 -0.42 -3.97
CA SER A 64 4.98 -1.55 -3.47
C SER A 64 5.04 -1.39 -1.98
N ASN A 65 4.06 -1.93 -1.27
CA ASN A 65 4.00 -1.95 0.18
C ASN A 65 5.24 -2.70 0.69
N ARG A 66 6.32 -1.96 0.90
CA ARG A 66 7.42 -2.33 1.78
C ARG A 66 6.90 -2.13 3.20
N TYR A 67 5.88 -2.88 3.60
CA TYR A 67 5.67 -3.09 5.02
C TYR A 67 6.93 -3.78 5.49
N PHE A 68 7.78 -3.03 6.19
CA PHE A 68 8.82 -3.63 7.00
C PHE A 68 8.11 -4.66 7.87
N LYS A 69 8.60 -5.91 7.90
CA LYS A 69 8.05 -6.98 8.75
C LYS A 69 7.96 -6.45 10.20
N GLY A 70 6.81 -5.91 10.60
CA GLY A 70 6.64 -5.24 11.89
C GLY A 70 5.62 -4.11 11.96
N GLU A 71 5.27 -3.44 10.85
CA GLU A 71 4.28 -2.35 10.93
C GLU A 71 2.84 -2.89 10.83
N PRO A 72 1.97 -2.60 11.82
CA PRO A 72 0.59 -3.05 11.80
C PRO A 72 -0.16 -2.38 10.65
N PHE A 73 -0.79 -3.19 9.80
CA PHE A 73 -1.74 -2.72 8.79
C PHE A 73 -2.80 -1.83 9.49
N PRO A 74 -3.12 -0.63 8.98
CA PRO A 74 -4.29 0.09 9.45
C PRO A 74 -5.50 -0.78 9.10
N GLN A 75 -6.05 -1.47 10.11
CA GLN A 75 -7.32 -2.16 9.99
C GLN A 75 -8.37 -1.09 9.76
N GLN A 76 -8.63 -0.77 8.49
CA GLN A 76 -9.87 -0.10 8.13
C GLN A 76 -10.97 -1.09 8.48
N LYS A 77 -11.56 -0.94 9.67
CA LYS A 77 -12.85 -1.52 10.03
C LYS A 77 -13.87 -0.98 9.03
N ARG A 78 -13.96 -1.59 7.86
CA ARG A 78 -15.15 -1.47 7.02
C ARG A 78 -16.23 -2.23 7.78
N GLU A 79 -17.07 -1.50 8.48
CA GLU A 79 -18.38 -1.98 8.89
C GLU A 79 -19.13 -2.37 7.61
N ARG A 80 -18.96 -3.62 7.18
CA ARG A 80 -19.88 -4.22 6.23
C ARG A 80 -21.16 -4.46 7.01
N ALA A 81 -22.18 -3.67 6.72
CA ALA A 81 -23.54 -3.96 7.13
C ALA A 81 -23.84 -5.43 6.79
N VAL A 82 -24.05 -6.21 7.84
CA VAL A 82 -24.31 -7.64 7.79
C VAL A 82 -25.68 -7.85 7.15
N LEU A 83 -25.71 -8.43 5.96
CA LEU A 83 -26.87 -9.19 5.50
C LEU A 83 -26.77 -10.59 6.11
N PRO A 84 -27.87 -11.17 6.63
CA PRO A 84 -27.82 -12.47 7.29
C PRO A 84 -27.78 -13.56 6.22
N MET A 85 -26.61 -14.18 6.03
CA MET A 85 -26.51 -15.45 5.33
C MET A 85 -26.42 -16.56 6.39
N LYS A 86 -27.49 -17.36 6.47
CA LYS A 86 -27.45 -18.69 7.06
C LYS A 86 -26.52 -19.56 6.21
N VAL A 87 -25.42 -20.03 6.79
CA VAL A 87 -24.79 -21.29 6.42
C VAL A 87 -24.33 -21.91 7.74
N GLU A 88 -25.08 -22.90 8.19
CA GLU A 88 -24.62 -23.88 9.17
C GLU A 88 -23.67 -24.81 8.42
N GLU A 89 -22.36 -24.67 8.64
CA GLU A 89 -21.41 -25.72 8.36
C GLU A 89 -20.47 -25.80 9.57
N GLU A 90 -20.47 -26.95 10.22
CA GLU A 90 -19.54 -27.34 11.26
C GLU A 90 -18.13 -27.34 10.66
N GLU A 91 -17.41 -26.21 10.77
CA GLU A 91 -16.01 -26.15 10.36
C GLU A 91 -15.17 -26.98 11.34
N GLU A 92 -14.80 -28.19 10.92
CA GLU A 92 -13.62 -28.88 11.42
C GLU A 92 -12.48 -27.86 11.52
N LEU A 93 -11.92 -27.65 12.72
CA LEU A 93 -10.81 -26.71 12.90
C LEU A 93 -9.76 -26.96 11.80
N CYS A 94 -9.56 -25.98 10.92
CA CYS A 94 -8.51 -26.03 9.91
C CYS A 94 -7.18 -26.41 10.59
N ASP A 95 -6.39 -27.30 10.00
CA ASP A 95 -5.11 -27.79 10.55
C ASP A 95 -4.20 -26.66 11.06
N PHE A 96 -4.28 -25.49 10.42
CA PHE A 96 -3.62 -24.26 10.83
C PHE A 96 -3.99 -23.77 12.24
N GLU A 97 -5.27 -23.82 12.61
CA GLU A 97 -5.73 -23.38 13.93
C GLU A 97 -5.30 -24.35 15.04
N LEU A 98 -5.24 -25.65 14.74
CA LEU A 98 -4.70 -26.67 15.64
C LEU A 98 -3.20 -26.45 15.89
N GLU A 99 -2.42 -26.19 14.85
CA GLU A 99 -0.99 -25.85 14.99
C GLU A 99 -0.79 -24.55 15.80
N ARG A 100 -1.62 -23.54 15.55
CA ARG A 100 -1.59 -22.29 16.30
C ARG A 100 -1.84 -22.52 17.79
N GLN A 101 -2.83 -23.33 18.16
CA GLN A 101 -3.13 -23.64 19.56
C GLN A 101 -1.97 -24.40 20.24
N ARG A 102 -1.39 -25.39 19.57
CA ARG A 102 -0.22 -26.14 20.08
C ARG A 102 0.98 -25.22 20.36
N ASN A 103 1.23 -24.25 19.48
CA ASN A 103 2.31 -23.28 19.68
C ASN A 103 2.04 -22.33 20.86
N ILE A 104 0.78 -21.91 21.04
CA ILE A 104 0.38 -21.09 22.20
C ILE A 104 0.59 -21.86 23.50
N GLU A 105 0.21 -23.14 23.56
CA GLU A 105 0.39 -23.96 24.76
C GLU A 105 1.88 -24.20 25.08
N ARG A 106 2.71 -24.51 24.08
CA ARG A 106 4.16 -24.63 24.25
C ARG A 106 4.77 -23.35 24.80
N ASN A 107 4.40 -22.19 24.26
CA ASN A 107 4.91 -20.90 24.73
C ASN A 107 4.44 -20.60 26.16
N LYS A 108 3.19 -20.92 26.51
CA LYS A 108 2.71 -20.79 27.90
C LYS A 108 3.50 -21.66 28.87
N ALA A 109 3.80 -22.91 28.49
CA ALA A 109 4.60 -23.81 29.33
C ALA A 109 6.03 -23.30 29.52
N LEU A 110 6.66 -22.79 28.45
CA LEU A 110 7.99 -22.20 28.51
C LEU A 110 8.03 -20.94 29.39
N LEU A 111 7.01 -20.08 29.29
CA LEU A 111 6.93 -18.89 30.12
C LEU A 111 6.75 -19.22 31.61
N ARG A 112 6.00 -20.28 31.94
CA ARG A 112 5.93 -20.79 33.33
C ARG A 112 7.28 -21.32 33.83
N GLN A 113 8.04 -22.03 32.99
CA GLN A 113 9.39 -22.51 33.35
C GLN A 113 10.37 -21.36 33.59
N LEU A 114 10.21 -20.26 32.86
CA LEU A 114 11.02 -19.05 33.02
C LEU A 114 10.54 -18.13 34.16
N GLY A 115 9.42 -18.47 34.83
CA GLY A 115 8.84 -17.65 35.90
C GLY A 115 8.22 -16.33 35.42
N LEU A 116 7.91 -16.23 34.12
CA LEU A 116 7.35 -15.03 33.48
C LEU A 116 5.81 -15.08 33.36
N LEU A 117 5.20 -16.18 33.80
CA LEU A 117 3.76 -16.44 33.84
C LEU A 117 3.39 -17.22 35.10
#